data_AF-A0A0F9E5L9-F1
#
_entry.id   AF-A0A0F9E5L9-F1
#
_cell.length_a   1.000
_cell.length_b   1.000
_cell.length_c   1.000
_cell.angle_alpha   90.00
_cell.angle_beta   90.00
_cell.angle_gamma   90.00
#
_symmetry.space_group_name_H-M   'P 1'
#
loop_
_entity.id
_entity.type
_entity.pdbx_description
1 polymer ?
#
loop_
_entity_poly.entity_id
_entity_poly.type
_entity_poly.pdbx_seq_one_letter_code
_entity_poly.pdbx_strand_id
1 'polypeptide(L)'
;MDNSRNSLKKINNFANREYKEKRPKSVKVLRLKSKILLTRGILPNYQVRQEGPVVFLVISDYGKTFMVYSFNRNGDRIGGQHYDVSPKLLKEIEKKTI
;
A
#
# COMPACT_ATOMS: atom_id res chain seq x y z
N MET A 1 -10.83 16.47 7.25
CA MET A 1 -9.77 17.11 6.43
C MET A 1 -8.90 16.00 5.84
N ASP A 2 -8.75 15.98 4.52
CA ASP A 2 -8.08 14.89 3.80
C ASP A 2 -6.55 15.06 3.86
N ASN A 3 -5.93 14.52 4.91
CA ASN A 3 -4.48 14.64 5.21
C ASN A 3 -3.55 13.80 4.29
N SER A 4 -4.01 13.47 3.08
CA SER A 4 -3.36 12.55 2.15
C SER A 4 -1.93 12.97 1.74
N ARG A 5 -1.66 14.28 1.62
CA ARG A 5 -0.32 14.79 1.28
C ARG A 5 0.69 14.56 2.40
N ASN A 6 0.28 14.76 3.65
CA ASN A 6 1.16 14.57 4.81
C ASN A 6 1.43 13.09 5.07
N SER A 7 0.44 12.22 4.89
CA SER A 7 0.63 10.77 5.02
C SER A 7 1.56 10.22 3.93
N LEU A 8 1.38 10.62 2.67
CA LEU A 8 2.29 10.26 1.57
C LEU A 8 3.72 10.73 1.82
N LYS A 9 3.92 11.95 2.34
CA LYS A 9 5.26 12.46 2.68
C LYS A 9 5.94 11.59 3.74
N LYS A 10 5.22 11.18 4.78
CA LYS A 10 5.73 10.25 5.81
C LYS A 10 6.14 8.90 5.20
N ILE A 11 5.28 8.33 4.36
CA ILE A 11 5.52 7.03 3.73
C ILE A 11 6.70 7.10 2.76
N ASN A 12 6.83 8.15 1.97
CA ASN A 12 7.97 8.34 1.07
C ASN A 12 9.27 8.54 1.83
N ASN A 13 9.25 9.27 2.95
CA ASN A 13 10.41 9.39 3.83
C ASN A 13 10.82 8.04 4.40
N PHE A 14 9.85 7.21 4.81
CA PHE A 14 10.10 5.86 5.25
C PHE A 14 10.72 5.00 4.13
N ALA A 15 10.15 5.02 2.93
CA ALA A 15 10.66 4.27 1.78
C ALA A 15 12.10 4.68 1.41
N ASN A 16 12.39 5.98 1.42
CA ASN A 16 13.73 6.51 1.16
C ASN A 16 14.74 6.09 2.24
N ARG A 17 14.34 6.13 3.52
CA ARG A 17 15.19 5.68 4.62
C ARG A 17 15.49 4.18 4.49
N GLU A 18 14.46 3.38 4.24
CA GLU A 18 14.58 1.94 4.06
C GLU A 18 15.52 1.59 2.89
N TYR A 19 15.41 2.32 1.78
CA TYR A 19 16.30 2.16 0.63
C TYR A 19 17.76 2.48 0.98
N LYS A 20 18.01 3.58 1.70
CA LYS A 20 19.36 4.01 2.08
C LYS A 20 20.02 3.08 3.10
N GLU A 21 19.27 2.65 4.10
CA GLU A 21 19.79 1.86 5.22
C GLU A 21 19.98 0.38 4.84
N LYS A 22 18.96 -0.24 4.25
CA LYS A 22 18.96 -1.69 4.00
C LYS A 22 19.36 -2.08 2.58
N ARG A 23 19.46 -1.10 1.67
CA ARG A 23 19.84 -1.27 0.26
C ARG A 23 19.13 -2.44 -0.45
N PRO A 24 17.79 -2.54 -0.39
CA PRO A 24 17.02 -3.45 -1.24
C PRO A 24 17.22 -3.13 -2.72
N LYS A 25 16.97 -4.09 -3.61
CA LYS A 25 17.04 -3.90 -5.07
C LYS A 25 16.04 -2.84 -5.55
N SER A 26 14.83 -2.87 -5.00
CA SER A 26 13.81 -1.86 -5.30
C SER A 26 12.90 -1.62 -4.11
N VAL A 27 12.35 -0.41 -4.00
CA VAL A 27 11.28 -0.08 -3.05
C VAL A 27 10.13 0.55 -3.83
N LYS A 28 8.93 0.00 -3.67
CA LYS A 28 7.71 0.51 -4.31
C LYS A 28 6.72 0.94 -3.24
N VAL A 29 6.12 2.11 -3.43
CA VAL A 29 5.01 2.59 -2.61
C VAL A 29 3.74 2.41 -3.43
N LEU A 30 2.77 1.67 -2.88
CA LEU A 30 1.53 1.29 -3.54
C LEU A 30 0.34 1.67 -2.67
N ARG A 31 -0.78 2.04 -3.28
CA ARG A 31 -2.04 2.31 -2.57
C ARG A 31 -3.02 1.18 -2.79
N LEU A 32 -3.67 0.68 -1.74
CA LEU A 32 -4.71 -0.34 -1.91
C LEU A 32 -5.95 0.26 -2.58
N LYS A 33 -6.53 -0.48 -3.54
CA LYS A 33 -7.82 -0.14 -4.16
C LYS A 33 -8.92 -0.25 -3.11
N SER A 34 -9.69 0.82 -2.96
CA SER A 34 -10.91 0.76 -2.14
C SER A 34 -11.92 -0.21 -2.76
N LYS A 35 -12.42 -1.17 -1.98
CA LYS A 35 -13.48 -2.07 -2.43
C LYS A 35 -14.82 -1.32 -2.38
N ILE A 36 -15.50 -1.22 -3.52
CA ILE A 36 -16.86 -0.69 -3.59
C ILE A 36 -17.78 -1.82 -3.13
N LEU A 37 -18.49 -1.63 -2.02
CA LEU A 37 -19.37 -2.65 -1.46
C LEU A 37 -20.77 -2.60 -2.08
N LEU A 38 -21.27 -1.39 -2.31
CA LEU A 38 -22.62 -1.16 -2.82
C LEU A 38 -22.60 0.06 -3.74
N THR A 39 -23.24 -0.10 -4.89
CA THR A 39 -23.49 0.97 -5.85
C THR A 39 -25.00 1.00 -6.09
N ARG A 40 -25.65 2.13 -5.81
CA ARG A 40 -27.09 2.31 -6.10
C ARG A 40 -27.30 3.55 -6.98
N GLY A 41 -28.03 3.36 -8.09
CA GLY A 41 -28.47 4.44 -8.98
C GLY A 41 -27.77 4.47 -10.35
N ILE A 42 -28.37 5.23 -11.27
CA ILE A 42 -27.80 5.56 -12.60
C ILE A 42 -27.13 6.95 -12.55
N LEU A 43 -27.56 7.84 -11.63
CA LEU A 43 -26.92 9.10 -11.17
C LEU A 43 -27.76 9.70 -10.00
N PRO A 44 -27.19 10.40 -8.99
CA PRO A 44 -25.79 10.39 -8.56
C PRO A 44 -25.50 9.12 -7.74
N ASN A 45 -24.42 8.44 -8.11
CA ASN A 45 -24.06 7.13 -7.58
C ASN A 45 -23.53 7.23 -6.15
N TYR A 46 -24.39 6.97 -5.17
CA TYR A 46 -23.94 6.69 -3.82
C TYR A 46 -23.12 5.38 -3.86
N GLN A 47 -21.82 5.53 -3.73
CA GLN A 47 -20.86 4.43 -3.63
C GLN A 47 -20.42 4.31 -2.19
N VAL A 48 -20.83 3.22 -1.52
CA VAL A 48 -20.27 2.88 -0.21
C VAL A 48 -18.95 2.16 -0.44
N ARG A 49 -17.85 2.80 -0.04
CA ARG A 49 -16.50 2.25 -0.15
C ARG A 49 -16.05 1.76 1.23
N GLN A 50 -15.61 0.52 1.30
CA GLN A 50 -14.91 0.02 2.48
C GLN A 50 -13.42 0.24 2.28
N GLU A 51 -12.88 1.22 2.99
CA GLU A 51 -11.44 1.34 3.21
C GLU A 51 -11.11 0.47 4.43
N GLY A 52 -10.30 -0.57 4.25
CA GLY A 52 -9.75 -1.33 5.36
C GLY A 52 -8.80 -0.48 6.21
N PRO A 53 -8.34 -0.97 7.37
CA PRO A 53 -7.40 -0.23 8.22
C PRO A 53 -6.07 0.06 7.49
N VAL A 54 -5.68 -0.79 6.53
CA VAL A 54 -4.50 -0.62 5.68
C VAL A 54 -4.88 0.09 4.39
N VAL A 55 -4.20 1.19 4.08
CA VAL A 55 -4.44 2.00 2.87
C VAL A 55 -3.22 2.05 1.96
N PHE A 56 -2.02 2.07 2.53
CA PHE A 56 -0.77 2.11 1.76
C PHE A 56 0.11 0.91 2.08
N LEU A 57 0.85 0.45 1.08
CA LEU A 57 1.82 -0.62 1.15
C LEU A 57 3.18 -0.10 0.68
N VAL A 58 4.24 -0.44 1.40
CA VAL A 58 5.61 -0.26 0.92
C VAL A 58 6.24 -1.62 0.76
N ILE A 59 6.68 -1.94 -0.45
CA ILE A 59 7.28 -3.22 -0.80
C ILE A 59 8.75 -3.00 -1.04
N SER A 60 9.58 -3.63 -0.21
CA SER A 60 11.03 -3.66 -0.39
C SER A 60 11.43 -5.02 -0.96
N ASP A 61 11.98 -5.02 -2.17
CA ASP A 61 12.42 -6.22 -2.87
C ASP A 61 13.90 -6.48 -2.63
N TYR A 62 14.22 -7.64 -2.06
CA TYR A 62 15.59 -8.11 -1.82
C TYR A 62 16.01 -9.22 -2.82
N GLY A 63 15.20 -9.48 -3.84
CA GLY A 63 15.46 -10.43 -4.92
C GLY A 63 15.02 -11.87 -4.62
N LYS A 64 15.29 -12.39 -3.42
CA LYS A 64 14.81 -13.72 -2.98
C LYS A 64 13.57 -13.64 -2.09
N THR A 65 13.47 -12.55 -1.34
CA THR A 65 12.37 -12.24 -0.43
C THR A 65 11.95 -10.80 -0.63
N PHE A 66 10.70 -10.48 -0.33
CA PHE A 66 10.25 -9.11 -0.23
C PHE A 66 9.64 -8.85 1.14
N MET A 67 9.81 -7.61 1.60
CA MET A 67 9.24 -7.12 2.84
C MET A 67 8.09 -6.19 2.49
N VAL A 68 6.89 -6.50 2.99
CA VAL A 68 5.71 -5.65 2.81
C VAL A 68 5.42 -4.94 4.11
N TYR A 69 5.43 -3.61 4.08
CA TYR A 69 5.04 -2.76 5.18
C TYR A 69 3.64 -2.18 4.94
N SER A 70 2.78 -2.27 5.94
CA SER A 70 1.39 -1.82 5.89
C SER A 70 1.23 -0.51 6.64
N PHE A 71 0.56 0.46 6.03
CA PHE A 71 0.32 1.79 6.60
C PHE A 71 -1.16 2.18 6.58
N ASN A 72 -1.59 2.90 7.60
CA ASN A 72 -2.93 3.46 7.69
C ASN A 72 -3.08 4.73 6.82
N ARG A 73 -4.28 5.30 6.76
CA ARG A 73 -4.56 6.56 6.03
C ARG A 73 -3.76 7.76 6.53
N ASN A 74 -3.33 7.74 7.80
CA ASN A 74 -2.55 8.79 8.45
C ASN A 74 -1.03 8.68 8.18
N GLY A 75 -0.61 7.60 7.53
CA GLY A 75 0.80 7.30 7.24
C GLY A 75 1.55 6.66 8.41
N ASP A 76 0.84 6.14 9.41
CA ASP A 76 1.42 5.39 10.52
C ASP A 76 1.54 3.92 10.14
N ARG A 77 2.63 3.28 10.58
CA ARG A 77 2.92 1.87 10.30
C ARG A 77 2.02 0.98 11.16
N ILE A 78 1.26 0.11 10.51
CA ILE A 78 0.43 -0.92 11.16
C ILE A 78 1.25 -2.18 11.41
N GLY A 79 2.11 -2.54 10.46
CA GLY A 79 2.90 -3.77 10.55
C GLY A 79 3.86 -3.95 9.39
N GLY A 80 4.56 -5.07 9.38
CA GLY A 80 5.31 -5.51 8.20
C GLY A 80 5.56 -7.02 8.25
N GLN A 81 5.55 -7.65 7.08
CA GLN A 81 5.68 -9.09 6.95
C GLN A 81 6.63 -9.44 5.80
N HIS A 82 7.47 -10.45 6.06
CA HIS A 82 8.35 -11.04 5.06
C HIS A 82 7.57 -12.07 4.25
N TYR A 83 7.79 -12.07 2.94
CA TYR A 83 7.25 -13.06 2.03
C TYR A 83 8.35 -13.55 1.09
N ASP A 84 8.26 -14.83 0.74
CA ASP A 84 9.09 -15.40 -0.32
C ASP A 84 8.59 -14.96 -1.70
N VAL A 85 9.52 -14.75 -2.63
CA VAL A 85 9.23 -14.33 -4.01
C VAL A 85 8.39 -15.40 -4.71
N SER A 86 7.07 -15.22 -4.69
CA SER A 86 6.12 -15.97 -5.49
C SER A 86 5.55 -15.06 -6.58
N PRO A 87 5.72 -15.40 -7.88
CA PRO A 87 5.16 -14.63 -8.99
C PRO A 87 3.64 -14.44 -8.91
N LYS A 88 2.94 -15.38 -8.24
CA LYS A 88 1.49 -15.27 -8.00
C LYS A 88 1.16 -14.16 -7.01
N LEU A 89 1.95 -14.01 -5.94
CA LEU A 89 1.69 -12.99 -4.91
C LEU A 89 1.92 -11.58 -5.45
N LEU A 90 2.99 -11.38 -6.23
CA LEU A 90 3.27 -10.10 -6.89
C LEU A 90 2.13 -9.66 -7.82
N LYS A 91 1.64 -10.59 -8.65
CA LYS A 91 0.48 -10.33 -9.52
C LYS A 91 -0.79 -10.02 -8.74
N GLU A 92 -1.02 -10.68 -7.61
CA GLU A 92 -2.18 -10.37 -6.75
C GLU A 92 -2.09 -8.99 -6.11
N ILE A 93 -0.90 -8.63 -5.62
CA ILE A 93 -0.64 -7.31 -5.04
C ILE A 93 -0.88 -6.24 -6.11
N GLU A 94 -0.26 -6.35 -7.29
CA GLU A 94 -0.43 -5.39 -8.39
C GLU A 94 -1.91 -5.25 -8.81
N LYS A 95 -2.68 -6.34 -8.83
CA LYS A 95 -4.12 -6.28 -9.11
C LYS A 95 -4.88 -5.48 -8.05
N LYS A 96 -4.54 -5.65 -6.78
CA LYS A 96 -5.22 -5.04 -5.63
C LYS A 96 -4.74 -3.63 -5.30
N THR A 97 -3.62 -3.18 -5.87
CA THR A 97 -3.07 -1.84 -5.64
C THR A 97 -3.14 -0.92 -6.88
N ILE A 98 -3.06 0.39 -6.64
CA ILE A 98 -2.85 1.48 -7.62
C ILE A 98 -1.49 2.10 -7.31
#